data_AF-A0A8B7DNU5-F1
#
_entry.id   AF-A0A8B7DNU5-F1
#
_cell.length_a   1.000
_cell.length_b   1.000
_cell.length_c   1.000
_cell.angle_alpha   90.00
_cell.angle_beta   90.00
_cell.angle_gamma   90.00
#
_symmetry.space_group_name_H-M   'P 1'
#
loop_
_entity.id
_entity.type
_entity.pdbx_description
1 polymer ?
#
loop_
_entity_poly.entity_id
_entity_poly.type
_entity_poly.pdbx_seq_one_letter_code
_entity_poly.pdbx_strand_id
1 'polypeptide(L)'
;MKIYVNKSISGGINLKGVMPVSYVKLDEFAKELLEYIFNQNNIDYKDLINLSKCCRRFYIVCQNDHLWKNKILTRWSCKLPVTLSYRSLCEELHVVDKKLKFKISVIARKFYVPNTFAENIIEEELQDFLTEKDKKIDILICALITLKNSCELDTKYYAEKIYNHVFYKKLKQKWNDAVTNDSLLKGAVLISKWCNPNSFVSRKTIENQIDDVVSLIKNTGVNIDDISQDSSLEQVMELVQAINLIVYSKMRFQGNSDFYYDIHNSFIDLVLQRRTGIPISLGVLYIVIAKKLGLTLQGVR
;
A
#
# COMPACT_ATOMS: atom_id res chain seq x y z
N MET A 1 22.29 -30.65 10.19
CA MET A 1 22.62 -29.61 11.19
C MET A 1 21.69 -29.80 12.37
N LYS A 2 22.20 -30.02 13.60
CA LYS A 2 21.36 -30.23 14.79
C LYS A 2 21.19 -28.89 15.51
N ILE A 3 19.96 -28.39 15.63
CA ILE A 3 19.63 -27.11 16.28
C ILE A 3 18.93 -27.43 17.60
N TYR A 4 19.47 -26.91 18.70
CA TYR A 4 19.02 -27.19 20.07
C TYR A 4 18.45 -25.92 20.71
N VAL A 5 17.35 -26.05 21.46
CA VAL A 5 16.72 -24.93 22.20
C VAL A 5 16.77 -25.23 23.70
N ASN A 6 17.10 -24.22 24.49
CA ASN A 6 17.25 -24.33 25.95
C ASN A 6 15.86 -24.34 26.62
N LYS A 7 15.62 -25.28 27.54
CA LYS A 7 14.34 -25.42 28.26
C LYS A 7 14.50 -24.90 29.69
N SER A 8 14.15 -23.63 29.93
CA SER A 8 14.07 -23.09 31.30
C SER A 8 12.77 -23.56 31.95
N ILE A 9 12.83 -24.57 32.81
CA ILE A 9 11.67 -24.98 33.60
C ILE A 9 11.58 -24.02 34.80
N SER A 10 10.59 -23.13 34.79
CA SER A 10 10.25 -22.30 35.93
C SER A 10 9.51 -23.15 36.97
N GLY A 11 10.19 -23.53 38.04
CA GLY A 11 9.55 -24.11 39.22
C GLY A 11 10.52 -24.80 40.18
N GLY A 12 10.72 -24.18 41.35
CA GLY A 12 11.18 -24.86 42.56
C GLY A 12 12.68 -24.79 42.85
N ILE A 13 13.01 -24.14 43.96
CA ILE A 13 14.33 -24.03 44.59
C ILE A 13 14.93 -25.43 44.81
N ASN A 14 16.17 -25.66 44.37
CA ASN A 14 17.03 -26.64 45.03
C ASN A 14 18.50 -26.18 45.02
N LEU A 15 19.06 -26.05 46.22
CA LEU A 15 20.45 -25.71 46.48
C LEU A 15 21.30 -26.98 46.31
N LYS A 16 22.40 -26.85 45.56
CA LYS A 16 23.43 -27.87 45.23
C LYS A 16 23.05 -28.87 44.14
N GLY A 17 23.49 -28.56 42.93
CA GLY A 17 23.48 -29.46 41.78
C GLY A 17 23.24 -28.65 40.51
N VAL A 18 24.24 -28.55 39.65
CA VAL A 18 24.06 -27.98 38.30
C VAL A 18 23.00 -28.82 37.60
N MET A 19 21.78 -28.30 37.43
CA MET A 19 20.76 -29.02 36.68
C MET A 19 21.28 -29.24 35.25
N PRO A 20 21.25 -30.48 34.71
CA PRO A 20 21.62 -30.69 33.33
C PRO A 20 20.63 -29.91 32.47
N VAL A 21 21.14 -28.97 31.69
CA VAL A 21 20.34 -28.29 30.66
C VAL A 21 19.91 -29.36 29.67
N SER A 22 18.69 -29.87 29.80
CA SER A 22 18.14 -30.85 28.87
C SER A 22 17.81 -30.12 27.57
N TYR A 23 18.64 -30.31 26.55
CA TYR A 23 18.40 -29.76 25.23
C TYR A 23 17.34 -30.60 24.51
N VAL A 24 16.20 -29.99 24.20
CA VAL A 24 15.20 -30.60 23.33
C VAL A 24 15.60 -30.28 21.89
N LYS A 25 15.56 -31.29 21.01
CA LYS A 25 15.84 -31.01 19.60
C LYS A 25 14.69 -30.23 18.99
N LEU A 26 15.01 -29.31 18.09
CA LEU A 26 14.00 -28.48 17.46
C LEU A 26 12.95 -29.32 16.70
N ASP A 27 13.33 -30.46 16.12
CA ASP A 27 12.42 -31.36 15.38
C ASP A 27 11.42 -32.12 16.26
N GLU A 28 11.65 -32.19 17.58
CA GLU A 28 10.77 -32.86 18.55
C GLU A 28 9.58 -31.98 18.96
N PHE A 29 9.59 -30.68 18.65
CA PHE A 29 8.47 -29.79 18.93
C PHE A 29 7.24 -30.08 18.05
N ALA A 30 6.05 -29.81 18.60
CA ALA A 30 4.79 -29.79 17.87
C ALA A 30 4.83 -28.76 16.72
N LYS A 31 4.01 -28.96 15.69
CA LYS A 31 4.02 -28.13 14.48
C LYS A 31 3.73 -26.66 14.80
N GLU A 32 2.78 -26.43 15.69
CA GLU A 32 2.31 -25.12 16.14
C GLU A 32 3.43 -24.35 16.85
N LEU A 33 4.24 -25.04 17.65
CA LEU A 33 5.40 -24.46 18.32
C LEU A 33 6.51 -24.14 17.32
N LEU A 34 6.73 -24.99 16.32
CA LEU A 34 7.66 -24.70 15.23
C LEU A 34 7.20 -23.48 14.42
N GLU A 35 5.92 -23.38 14.08
CA GLU A 35 5.34 -22.20 13.41
C GLU A 35 5.53 -20.94 14.26
N TYR A 36 5.26 -21.00 15.58
CA TYR A 36 5.47 -19.89 16.49
C TYR A 36 6.95 -19.45 16.56
N ILE A 37 7.88 -20.41 16.65
CA ILE A 37 9.33 -20.13 16.67
C ILE A 37 9.76 -19.52 15.33
N PHE A 38 9.36 -20.10 14.20
CA PHE A 38 9.73 -19.63 12.87
C PHE A 38 9.16 -18.24 12.57
N ASN A 39 8.03 -17.88 13.18
CA ASN A 39 7.41 -16.57 13.02
C ASN A 39 8.11 -15.44 13.80
N GLN A 40 9.04 -15.72 14.72
CA GLN A 40 9.72 -14.70 15.53
C GLN A 40 10.48 -13.67 14.68
N ASN A 41 10.45 -12.39 15.07
CA ASN A 41 11.00 -11.27 14.28
C ASN A 41 12.52 -11.35 14.04
N ASN A 42 13.25 -12.12 14.84
CA ASN A 42 14.69 -12.36 14.69
C ASN A 42 15.04 -13.42 13.63
N ILE A 43 14.07 -14.15 13.10
CA ILE A 43 14.25 -15.13 12.01
C ILE A 43 13.81 -14.46 10.70
N ASP A 44 14.74 -14.27 9.77
CA ASP A 44 14.48 -13.65 8.47
C ASP A 44 13.91 -14.67 7.46
N TYR A 45 13.33 -14.22 6.35
CA TYR A 45 12.85 -15.12 5.29
C TYR A 45 13.97 -16.00 4.73
N LYS A 46 15.23 -15.52 4.71
CA LYS A 46 16.40 -16.31 4.30
C LYS A 46 16.62 -17.49 5.23
N ASP A 47 16.39 -17.30 6.53
CA ASP A 47 16.48 -18.37 7.51
C ASP A 47 15.38 -19.40 7.29
N LEU A 48 14.15 -18.97 6.96
CA LEU A 48 13.08 -19.89 6.57
C LEU A 48 13.43 -20.70 5.32
N ILE A 49 14.04 -20.07 4.30
CA ILE A 49 14.52 -20.78 3.11
C ILE A 49 15.56 -21.83 3.51
N ASN A 50 16.51 -21.50 4.39
CA ASN A 50 17.54 -22.43 4.85
C ASN A 50 16.96 -23.56 5.73
N LEU A 51 16.03 -23.23 6.64
CA LEU A 51 15.31 -24.20 7.48
C LEU A 51 14.50 -25.18 6.63
N SER A 52 13.85 -24.69 5.56
CA SER A 52 13.11 -25.55 4.62
C SER A 52 14.00 -26.58 3.91
N LYS A 53 15.30 -26.29 3.78
CA LYS A 53 16.31 -27.20 3.19
C LYS A 53 16.90 -28.18 4.20
N CYS A 54 16.66 -27.98 5.51
CA CYS A 54 17.28 -28.81 6.55
C CYS A 54 16.65 -30.20 6.66
N CYS A 55 15.31 -30.31 6.64
CA CYS A 55 14.60 -31.58 6.73
C CYS A 55 13.16 -31.48 6.21
N ARG A 56 12.54 -32.64 5.91
CA ARG A 56 11.15 -32.72 5.42
C ARG A 56 10.13 -32.09 6.39
N ARG A 57 10.34 -32.22 7.70
CA ARG A 57 9.44 -31.65 8.72
C ARG A 57 9.45 -30.13 8.68
N PHE A 58 10.63 -29.50 8.66
CA PHE A 58 10.76 -28.05 8.54
C PHE A 58 10.29 -27.53 7.20
N TYR A 59 10.53 -28.28 6.11
CA TYR A 59 9.96 -27.97 4.80
C TYR A 59 8.44 -27.83 4.86
N ILE A 60 7.72 -28.78 5.48
CA ILE A 60 6.26 -28.76 5.63
C ILE A 60 5.81 -27.55 6.47
N VAL A 61 6.49 -27.27 7.59
CA VAL A 61 6.18 -26.08 8.41
C VAL A 61 6.36 -24.79 7.58
N CYS A 62 7.46 -24.71 6.82
CA CYS A 62 7.75 -23.57 5.94
C CYS A 62 6.83 -23.52 4.70
N GLN A 63 5.88 -24.44 4.50
CA GLN A 63 4.82 -24.26 3.49
C GLN A 63 3.67 -23.40 3.99
N ASN A 64 3.59 -23.11 5.29
CA ASN A 64 2.55 -22.26 5.84
C ASN A 64 2.73 -20.82 5.37
N ASP A 65 1.82 -20.36 4.49
CA ASP A 65 1.89 -19.04 3.85
C ASP A 65 1.76 -17.88 4.85
N HIS A 66 1.15 -18.11 6.02
CA HIS A 66 1.05 -17.10 7.07
C HIS A 66 2.40 -16.72 7.69
N LEU A 67 3.36 -17.66 7.74
CA LEU A 67 4.73 -17.36 8.18
C LEU A 67 5.37 -16.34 7.23
N TRP A 68 5.26 -16.61 5.93
CA TRP A 68 5.80 -15.75 4.88
C TRP A 68 5.10 -14.40 4.84
N LYS A 69 3.78 -14.35 5.05
CA LYS A 69 3.04 -13.08 5.15
C LYS A 69 3.67 -12.14 6.17
N ASN A 70 3.95 -12.63 7.38
CA ASN A 70 4.55 -11.80 8.42
C ASN A 70 5.99 -11.39 8.07
N LYS A 71 6.79 -12.30 7.50
CA LYS A 71 8.15 -11.96 7.04
C LYS A 71 8.16 -10.92 5.92
N ILE A 72 7.16 -10.97 5.03
CA ILE A 72 7.06 -9.97 3.98
C ILE A 72 6.62 -8.64 4.56
N LEU A 73 5.56 -8.59 5.36
CA LEU A 73 5.03 -7.33 5.89
C LEU A 73 6.02 -6.59 6.81
N THR A 74 6.91 -7.32 7.49
CA THR A 74 7.99 -6.71 8.30
C THR A 74 9.08 -6.07 7.44
N ARG A 75 9.33 -6.56 6.22
CA ARG A 75 10.44 -6.11 5.35
C ARG A 75 10.00 -5.22 4.18
N TRP A 76 8.86 -5.56 3.57
CA TRP A 76 8.23 -4.88 2.45
C TRP A 76 6.83 -4.43 2.89
N SER A 77 6.74 -3.23 3.46
CA SER A 77 5.51 -2.62 3.98
C SER A 77 4.53 -2.14 2.89
N CYS A 78 4.71 -2.56 1.64
CA CYS A 78 3.90 -2.15 0.49
C CYS A 78 2.64 -3.01 0.34
N LYS A 79 1.64 -2.52 -0.42
CA LYS A 79 0.56 -3.37 -0.92
C LYS A 79 1.13 -4.38 -1.91
N LEU A 80 1.15 -5.64 -1.49
CA LEU A 80 1.67 -6.76 -2.25
C LEU A 80 0.69 -7.17 -3.37
N PRO A 81 1.18 -7.61 -4.53
CA PRO A 81 0.33 -8.19 -5.57
C PRO A 81 -0.27 -9.51 -5.07
N VAL A 82 -1.60 -9.54 -4.86
CA VAL A 82 -2.35 -10.65 -4.23
C VAL A 82 -2.47 -11.90 -5.13
N THR A 83 -1.71 -11.97 -6.23
CA THR A 83 -1.86 -13.06 -7.21
C THR A 83 -0.95 -14.26 -6.95
N LEU A 84 -0.04 -14.17 -5.98
CA LEU A 84 0.93 -15.20 -5.63
C LEU A 84 0.77 -15.59 -4.16
N SER A 85 1.20 -16.80 -3.80
CA SER A 85 1.43 -17.12 -2.38
C SER A 85 2.51 -16.19 -1.82
N TYR A 86 2.44 -15.88 -0.53
CA TYR A 86 3.46 -15.06 0.13
C TYR A 86 4.84 -15.69 -0.01
N ARG A 87 4.96 -17.02 0.06
CA ARG A 87 6.26 -17.68 -0.19
C ARG A 87 6.84 -17.34 -1.57
N SER A 88 6.08 -17.58 -2.64
CA SER A 88 6.56 -17.34 -4.02
C SER A 88 6.87 -15.86 -4.24
N LEU A 89 6.05 -14.96 -3.67
CA LEU A 89 6.31 -13.53 -3.71
C LEU A 89 7.61 -13.15 -3.01
N CYS A 90 7.92 -13.78 -1.87
CA CYS A 90 9.18 -13.59 -1.14
C CYS A 90 10.39 -13.98 -1.99
N GLU A 91 10.31 -15.13 -2.66
CA GLU A 91 11.37 -15.64 -3.53
C GLU A 91 11.58 -14.69 -4.73
N GLU A 92 10.50 -14.24 -5.37
CA GLU A 92 10.57 -13.25 -6.46
C GLU A 92 11.16 -11.92 -5.98
N LEU A 93 10.66 -11.36 -4.88
CA LEU A 93 11.17 -10.10 -4.30
C LEU A 93 12.66 -10.20 -3.96
N HIS A 94 13.13 -11.33 -3.44
CA HIS A 94 14.55 -11.53 -3.15
C HIS A 94 15.41 -11.48 -4.42
N VAL A 95 14.97 -12.16 -5.49
CA VAL A 95 15.68 -12.16 -6.77
C VAL A 95 15.70 -10.75 -7.38
N VAL A 96 14.57 -10.05 -7.34
CA VAL A 96 14.44 -8.67 -7.84
C VAL A 96 15.32 -7.72 -7.04
N ASP A 97 15.30 -7.78 -5.70
CA ASP A 97 16.11 -6.92 -4.82
C ASP A 97 17.62 -7.08 -5.12
N LYS A 98 18.09 -8.31 -5.29
CA LYS A 98 19.51 -8.59 -5.63
C LYS A 98 19.89 -8.00 -6.99
N LYS A 99 19.07 -8.23 -8.02
CA LYS A 99 19.31 -7.69 -9.37
C LYS A 99 19.25 -6.16 -9.38
N LEU A 100 18.27 -5.60 -8.67
CA LEU A 100 18.03 -4.16 -8.62
C LEU A 100 19.17 -3.42 -7.93
N LYS A 101 19.72 -3.93 -6.83
CA LYS A 101 20.92 -3.37 -6.18
C LYS A 101 22.10 -3.30 -7.14
N PHE A 102 22.33 -4.37 -7.91
CA PHE A 102 23.37 -4.38 -8.93
C PHE A 102 23.12 -3.31 -9.99
N LYS A 103 21.91 -3.20 -10.53
CA LYS A 103 21.57 -2.17 -11.52
C LYS A 103 21.67 -0.75 -10.99
N ILE A 104 21.25 -0.51 -9.75
CA ILE A 104 21.45 0.77 -9.06
C ILE A 104 22.93 1.14 -9.02
N SER A 105 23.83 0.18 -8.74
CA SER A 105 25.28 0.45 -8.76
C SER A 105 25.82 0.80 -10.16
N VAL A 106 25.20 0.29 -11.23
CA VAL A 106 25.55 0.62 -12.62
C VAL A 106 25.04 2.02 -12.96
N ILE A 107 23.77 2.28 -12.67
CA ILE A 107 23.11 3.58 -12.84
C ILE A 107 23.88 4.68 -12.11
N ALA A 108 24.22 4.46 -10.84
CA ALA A 108 24.98 5.41 -10.03
C ALA A 108 26.29 5.82 -10.70
N ARG A 109 27.02 4.87 -11.30
CA ARG A 109 28.27 5.14 -12.03
C ARG A 109 28.03 5.93 -13.33
N LYS A 110 26.95 5.64 -14.06
CA LYS A 110 26.59 6.34 -15.32
C LYS A 110 26.10 7.78 -15.08
N PHE A 111 25.47 8.06 -13.93
CA PHE A 111 24.91 9.38 -13.59
C PHE A 111 25.94 10.49 -13.30
N TYR A 112 27.21 10.14 -13.01
CA TYR A 112 28.27 11.13 -12.76
C TYR A 112 28.74 11.87 -14.02
N VAL A 113 28.12 11.60 -15.18
CA VAL A 113 28.45 12.26 -16.46
C VAL A 113 27.53 13.49 -16.66
N PRO A 114 28.07 14.73 -16.71
CA PRO A 114 27.28 15.92 -17.00
C PRO A 114 26.53 15.78 -18.34
N ASN A 115 25.28 16.26 -18.41
CA ASN A 115 24.39 16.25 -19.59
C ASN A 115 23.73 14.92 -20.00
N THR A 116 23.77 13.86 -19.19
CA THR A 116 22.92 12.68 -19.45
C THR A 116 21.52 12.86 -18.86
N PHE A 117 20.48 12.66 -19.68
CA PHE A 117 19.11 12.58 -19.19
C PHE A 117 18.97 11.35 -18.30
N ALA A 118 18.70 11.61 -17.02
CA ALA A 118 18.50 10.61 -15.99
C ALA A 118 17.54 9.48 -16.40
N GLU A 119 16.49 9.81 -17.15
CA GLU A 119 15.44 8.88 -17.54
C GLU A 119 15.89 7.84 -18.56
N ASN A 120 16.69 8.23 -19.57
CA ASN A 120 17.16 7.31 -20.60
C ASN A 120 18.05 6.21 -20.02
N ILE A 121 18.93 6.57 -19.07
CA ILE A 121 19.79 5.61 -18.37
C ILE A 121 18.94 4.63 -17.55
N ILE A 122 17.92 5.13 -16.86
CA ILE A 122 17.02 4.29 -16.06
C ILE A 122 16.25 3.33 -16.97
N GLU A 123 15.74 3.79 -18.10
CA GLU A 123 14.99 2.96 -19.05
C GLU A 123 15.87 1.87 -19.70
N GLU A 124 17.08 2.22 -20.13
CA GLU A 124 18.05 1.28 -20.71
C GLU A 124 18.42 0.19 -19.69
N GLU A 125 18.81 0.60 -18.48
CA GLU A 125 19.27 -0.35 -17.47
C GLU A 125 18.15 -1.22 -16.92
N LEU A 126 16.92 -0.71 -16.81
CA LEU A 126 15.77 -1.46 -16.26
C LEU A 126 14.87 -2.05 -17.34
N GLN A 127 15.30 -2.11 -18.60
CA GLN A 127 14.48 -2.60 -19.71
C GLN A 127 13.90 -3.99 -19.40
N ASP A 128 14.71 -4.90 -18.85
CA ASP A 128 14.30 -6.25 -18.44
C ASP A 128 13.17 -6.28 -17.41
N PHE A 129 13.07 -5.27 -16.55
CA PHE A 129 11.96 -5.12 -15.62
C PHE A 129 10.76 -4.41 -16.22
N LEU A 130 10.99 -3.45 -17.13
CA LEU A 130 9.97 -2.55 -17.67
C LEU A 130 9.22 -3.11 -18.87
N THR A 131 9.79 -4.08 -19.59
CA THR A 131 9.12 -4.72 -20.75
C THR A 131 8.06 -5.76 -20.35
N GLU A 132 7.94 -6.08 -19.07
CA GLU A 132 7.10 -7.18 -18.60
C GLU A 132 5.72 -6.73 -18.07
N LYS A 133 4.78 -7.67 -17.96
CA LYS A 133 3.38 -7.43 -17.54
C LYS A 133 3.29 -6.69 -16.18
N ASP A 134 2.18 -5.98 -15.96
CA ASP A 134 1.86 -5.17 -14.75
C ASP A 134 2.32 -5.74 -13.40
N LYS A 135 2.22 -7.07 -13.22
CA LYS A 135 2.59 -7.76 -11.98
C LYS A 135 4.05 -7.57 -11.60
N LYS A 136 4.97 -7.58 -12.57
CA LYS A 136 6.41 -7.44 -12.30
C LYS A 136 6.80 -6.01 -11.98
N ILE A 137 6.07 -5.03 -12.52
CA ILE A 137 6.21 -3.63 -12.13
C ILE A 137 5.79 -3.43 -10.67
N ASP A 138 4.73 -4.10 -10.18
CA ASP A 138 4.35 -4.04 -8.76
C ASP A 138 5.44 -4.62 -7.85
N ILE A 139 6.05 -5.74 -8.23
CA ILE A 139 7.16 -6.35 -7.47
C ILE A 139 8.38 -5.41 -7.47
N LEU A 140 8.71 -4.80 -8.62
CA LEU A 140 9.77 -3.81 -8.72
C LEU A 140 9.53 -2.60 -7.81
N ILE A 141 8.32 -2.04 -7.82
CA ILE A 141 7.91 -0.93 -6.95
C ILE A 141 8.09 -1.31 -5.47
N CYS A 142 7.65 -2.50 -5.07
CA CYS A 142 7.82 -2.99 -3.71
C CYS A 142 9.29 -3.12 -3.31
N ALA A 143 10.17 -3.65 -4.18
CA ALA A 143 11.60 -3.72 -3.92
C ALA A 143 12.22 -2.31 -3.77
N LEU A 144 11.85 -1.37 -4.65
CA LEU A 144 12.34 0.01 -4.61
C LEU A 144 11.94 0.75 -3.32
N ILE A 145 10.73 0.52 -2.80
CA ILE A 145 10.29 1.10 -1.52
C ILE A 145 11.22 0.69 -0.37
N THR A 146 11.64 -0.58 -0.33
CA THR A 146 12.59 -1.05 0.68
C THR A 146 13.96 -0.39 0.52
N LEU A 147 14.46 -0.26 -0.72
CA LEU A 147 15.77 0.36 -1.00
C LEU A 147 15.79 1.88 -0.75
N LYS A 148 14.66 2.57 -0.93
CA LYS A 148 14.50 3.99 -0.54
C LYS A 148 14.69 4.22 0.97
N ASN A 149 14.44 3.20 1.77
CA ASN A 149 14.64 3.25 3.22
C ASN A 149 16.00 2.64 3.64
N SER A 150 16.93 2.43 2.70
CA SER A 150 18.26 1.90 3.00
C SER A 150 19.13 2.92 3.75
N CYS A 151 20.05 2.40 4.56
CA CYS A 151 21.06 3.21 5.25
C CYS A 151 22.19 3.68 4.31
N GLU A 152 22.35 3.05 3.14
CA GLU A 152 23.33 3.42 2.13
C GLU A 152 22.80 4.61 1.32
N LEU A 153 23.42 5.79 1.46
CA LEU A 153 22.94 7.05 0.88
C LEU A 153 22.81 6.99 -0.65
N ASP A 154 23.78 6.41 -1.35
CA ASP A 154 23.73 6.25 -2.80
C ASP A 154 22.56 5.36 -3.22
N THR A 155 22.46 4.17 -2.61
CA THR A 155 21.37 3.23 -2.87
C THR A 155 20.01 3.89 -2.63
N LYS A 156 19.86 4.61 -1.53
CA LYS A 156 18.66 5.37 -1.18
C LYS A 156 18.31 6.40 -2.26
N TYR A 157 19.26 7.26 -2.64
CA TYR A 157 19.04 8.33 -3.60
C TYR A 157 18.63 7.81 -4.98
N TYR A 158 19.37 6.82 -5.51
CA TYR A 158 19.07 6.26 -6.83
C TYR A 158 17.82 5.39 -6.81
N ALA A 159 17.54 4.65 -5.73
CA ALA A 159 16.28 3.94 -5.57
C ALA A 159 15.08 4.90 -5.58
N GLU A 160 15.20 6.09 -4.98
CA GLU A 160 14.14 7.10 -5.01
C GLU A 160 13.90 7.65 -6.42
N LYS A 161 14.97 7.99 -7.15
CA LYS A 161 14.86 8.42 -8.56
C LYS A 161 14.19 7.36 -9.45
N ILE A 162 14.67 6.13 -9.35
CA ILE A 162 14.13 5.01 -10.13
C ILE A 162 12.66 4.77 -9.76
N TYR A 163 12.35 4.73 -8.47
CA TYR A 163 10.97 4.60 -7.98
C TYR A 163 10.05 5.64 -8.62
N ASN A 164 10.42 6.91 -8.57
CA ASN A 164 9.60 7.98 -9.13
C ASN A 164 9.39 7.78 -10.63
N HIS A 165 10.45 7.47 -11.39
CA HIS A 165 10.34 7.21 -12.82
C HIS A 165 9.40 6.03 -13.14
N VAL A 166 9.60 4.87 -12.50
CA VAL A 166 8.78 3.67 -12.70
C VAL A 166 7.33 3.92 -12.29
N PHE A 167 7.13 4.60 -11.15
CA PHE A 167 5.81 4.92 -10.62
C PHE A 167 5.04 5.86 -11.54
N TYR A 168 5.67 6.92 -12.04
CA TYR A 168 5.05 7.86 -12.97
C TYR A 168 4.73 7.22 -14.32
N LYS A 169 5.61 6.34 -14.83
CA LYS A 169 5.35 5.56 -16.04
C LYS A 169 4.09 4.70 -15.89
N LYS A 170 3.96 4.00 -14.76
CA LYS A 170 2.76 3.21 -14.43
C LYS A 170 1.51 4.08 -14.26
N LEU A 171 1.62 5.22 -13.60
CA LEU A 171 0.50 6.14 -13.44
C LEU A 171 0.06 6.73 -14.78
N LYS A 172 0.99 7.06 -15.68
CA LYS A 172 0.69 7.62 -17.01
C LYS A 172 -0.14 6.65 -17.86
N GLN A 173 0.17 5.35 -17.80
CA GLN A 173 -0.66 4.31 -18.43
C GLN A 173 -2.10 4.34 -17.87
N LYS A 174 -2.23 4.36 -16.53
CA LYS A 174 -3.55 4.44 -15.86
C LYS A 174 -4.30 5.73 -16.14
N TRP A 175 -3.59 6.84 -16.35
CA TRP A 175 -4.17 8.13 -16.70
C TRP A 175 -4.85 8.06 -18.06
N ASN A 176 -4.16 7.50 -19.06
CA ASN A 176 -4.72 7.34 -20.40
C ASN A 176 -5.99 6.46 -20.38
N ASP A 177 -6.00 5.40 -19.56
CA ASP A 177 -7.19 4.55 -19.34
C ASP A 177 -8.30 5.23 -18.50
N ALA A 178 -8.00 6.33 -17.82
CA ALA A 178 -8.95 7.07 -16.99
C ALA A 178 -9.74 8.08 -17.80
N VAL A 179 -9.07 8.74 -18.74
CA VAL A 179 -9.69 9.72 -19.66
C VAL A 179 -10.83 9.09 -20.47
N THR A 180 -10.82 7.77 -20.67
CA THR A 180 -11.84 7.05 -21.44
C THR A 180 -13.03 6.51 -20.63
N ASN A 181 -12.94 6.43 -19.29
CA ASN A 181 -13.91 5.71 -18.45
C ASN A 181 -14.54 6.57 -17.33
N ASP A 182 -14.58 7.90 -17.50
CA ASP A 182 -15.43 8.89 -16.81
C ASP A 182 -15.83 8.62 -15.35
N SER A 183 -14.84 8.58 -14.46
CA SER A 183 -15.08 8.72 -13.03
C SER A 183 -14.26 9.88 -12.49
N LEU A 184 -14.94 10.96 -12.09
CA LEU A 184 -14.34 12.13 -11.44
C LEU A 184 -13.48 11.72 -10.23
N LEU A 185 -13.95 10.74 -9.46
CA LEU A 185 -13.22 10.17 -8.33
C LEU A 185 -11.92 9.48 -8.76
N LYS A 186 -11.94 8.72 -9.87
CA LYS A 186 -10.73 8.10 -10.43
C LYS A 186 -9.69 9.18 -10.76
N GLY A 187 -10.11 10.28 -11.39
CA GLY A 187 -9.25 11.43 -11.70
C GLY A 187 -8.65 12.06 -10.44
N ALA A 188 -9.48 12.39 -9.45
CA ALA A 188 -9.03 13.00 -8.19
C ALA A 188 -8.02 12.13 -7.42
N VAL A 189 -8.25 10.80 -7.38
CA VAL A 189 -7.31 9.85 -6.77
C VAL A 189 -6.01 9.77 -7.58
N LEU A 190 -6.06 9.83 -8.90
CA LEU A 190 -4.86 9.82 -9.74
C LEU A 190 -4.02 11.09 -9.55
N ILE A 191 -4.64 12.26 -9.48
CA ILE A 191 -3.95 13.54 -9.19
C ILE A 191 -3.24 13.45 -7.83
N SER A 192 -3.95 12.98 -6.79
CA SER A 192 -3.38 12.84 -5.44
C SER A 192 -2.16 11.91 -5.43
N LYS A 193 -2.23 10.79 -6.16
CA LYS A 193 -1.09 9.87 -6.33
C LYS A 193 0.06 10.46 -7.14
N TRP A 194 -0.25 11.22 -8.18
CA TRP A 194 0.76 11.84 -9.02
C TRP A 194 1.57 12.87 -8.23
N CYS A 195 0.88 13.74 -7.49
CA CYS A 195 1.52 14.76 -6.67
C CYS A 195 2.15 14.19 -5.40
N ASN A 196 1.68 13.04 -4.91
CA ASN A 196 2.24 12.38 -3.73
C ASN A 196 2.46 10.86 -3.98
N PRO A 197 3.55 10.49 -4.67
CA PRO A 197 3.86 9.09 -5.00
C PRO A 197 3.98 8.18 -3.79
N ASN A 198 4.49 8.72 -2.68
CA ASN A 198 4.69 7.99 -1.44
C ASN A 198 3.39 7.79 -0.64
N SER A 199 2.28 8.41 -1.08
CA SER A 199 0.99 8.26 -0.41
C SER A 199 0.43 6.86 -0.62
N PHE A 200 0.02 6.21 0.47
CA PHE A 200 -0.66 4.90 0.42
C PHE A 200 -2.15 5.03 0.05
N VAL A 201 -2.47 6.00 -0.81
CA VAL A 201 -3.86 6.29 -1.19
C VAL A 201 -4.37 5.16 -2.07
N SER A 202 -5.48 4.57 -1.69
CA SER A 202 -6.14 3.51 -2.44
C SER A 202 -7.52 3.99 -2.82
N ARG A 203 -7.89 3.86 -4.10
CA ARG A 203 -9.23 4.20 -4.58
C ARG A 203 -10.32 3.56 -3.72
N LYS A 204 -10.16 2.27 -3.41
CA LYS A 204 -11.09 1.53 -2.52
C LYS A 204 -11.21 2.15 -1.12
N THR A 205 -10.13 2.68 -0.55
CA THR A 205 -10.17 3.33 0.77
C THR A 205 -10.97 4.63 0.71
N ILE A 206 -10.78 5.40 -0.36
CA ILE A 206 -11.53 6.64 -0.59
C ILE A 206 -12.99 6.34 -0.89
N GLU A 207 -13.28 5.32 -1.71
CA GLU A 207 -14.65 4.88 -1.98
C GLU A 207 -15.36 4.45 -0.70
N ASN A 208 -14.71 3.64 0.16
CA ASN A 208 -15.28 3.25 1.44
C ASN A 208 -15.58 4.46 2.34
N GLN A 209 -14.66 5.43 2.44
CA GLN A 209 -14.91 6.65 3.22
C GLN A 209 -16.10 7.44 2.69
N ILE A 210 -16.25 7.53 1.36
CA ILE A 210 -17.41 8.17 0.74
C ILE A 210 -18.68 7.37 1.00
N ASP A 211 -18.62 6.04 0.95
CA ASP A 211 -19.75 5.15 1.25
C ASP A 211 -20.20 5.27 2.72
N ASP A 212 -19.29 5.51 3.64
CA ASP A 212 -19.60 5.84 5.03
C ASP A 212 -20.40 7.16 5.11
N VAL A 213 -19.99 8.20 4.35
CA VAL A 213 -20.74 9.47 4.27
C VAL A 213 -22.14 9.26 3.67
N VAL A 214 -22.23 8.47 2.60
CA VAL A 214 -23.51 8.14 1.95
C VAL A 214 -24.43 7.39 2.92
N SER A 215 -23.89 6.47 3.71
CA SER A 215 -24.63 5.78 4.77
C SER A 215 -25.16 6.74 5.83
N LEU A 216 -24.36 7.74 6.23
CA LEU A 216 -24.80 8.77 7.18
C LEU A 216 -25.95 9.63 6.60
N ILE A 217 -25.93 9.92 5.31
CA ILE A 217 -27.01 10.66 4.63
C ILE A 217 -28.27 9.82 4.55
N LYS A 218 -28.16 8.53 4.20
CA LYS A 218 -29.30 7.59 4.23
C LYS A 218 -29.98 7.53 5.60
N ASN A 219 -29.20 7.58 6.67
CA ASN A 219 -29.70 7.54 8.04
C ASN A 219 -30.43 8.82 8.49
N THR A 220 -30.46 9.90 7.70
CA THR A 220 -31.28 11.09 8.02
C THR A 220 -32.76 10.89 7.72
N GLY A 221 -33.14 9.77 7.10
CA GLY A 221 -34.54 9.45 6.76
C GLY A 221 -34.99 9.98 5.40
N VAL A 222 -34.07 10.49 4.56
CA VAL A 222 -34.40 10.86 3.18
C VAL A 222 -34.63 9.59 2.37
N ASN A 223 -35.77 9.54 1.66
CA ASN A 223 -36.10 8.44 0.76
C ASN A 223 -35.31 8.58 -0.55
N ILE A 224 -34.21 7.82 -0.65
CA ILE A 224 -33.28 7.89 -1.80
C ILE A 224 -33.66 6.91 -2.91
N ASP A 225 -34.44 5.86 -2.60
CA ASP A 225 -34.79 4.81 -3.57
C ASP A 225 -35.75 5.33 -4.67
N ASP A 226 -36.39 6.48 -4.45
CA ASP A 226 -37.30 7.13 -5.40
C ASP A 226 -36.63 8.22 -6.26
N ILE A 227 -35.32 8.46 -6.10
CA ILE A 227 -34.62 9.54 -6.81
C ILE A 227 -34.23 9.08 -8.23
N SER A 228 -34.97 9.56 -9.22
CA SER A 228 -34.80 9.30 -10.65
C SER A 228 -34.83 10.61 -11.44
N GLN A 229 -34.74 10.53 -12.78
CA GLN A 229 -34.84 11.73 -13.63
C GLN A 229 -36.21 12.44 -13.51
N ASP A 230 -37.24 11.73 -13.05
CA ASP A 230 -38.61 12.25 -12.92
C ASP A 230 -38.94 12.74 -11.48
N SER A 231 -37.94 12.80 -10.59
CA SER A 231 -38.15 13.25 -9.22
C SER A 231 -38.61 14.70 -9.13
N SER A 232 -39.50 14.98 -8.17
CA SER A 232 -39.99 16.33 -7.94
C SER A 232 -38.87 17.23 -7.41
N LEU A 233 -39.01 18.54 -7.63
CA LEU A 233 -38.07 19.53 -7.08
C LEU A 233 -37.94 19.42 -5.56
N GLU A 234 -39.04 19.11 -4.88
CA GLU A 234 -39.10 18.94 -3.43
C GLU A 234 -38.22 17.77 -2.96
N GLN A 235 -38.32 16.60 -3.61
CA GLN A 235 -37.47 15.43 -3.31
C GLN A 235 -35.98 15.73 -3.53
N VAL A 236 -35.65 16.42 -4.63
CA VAL A 236 -34.27 16.81 -4.92
C VAL A 236 -33.74 17.79 -3.85
N MET A 237 -34.57 18.75 -3.44
CA MET A 237 -34.21 19.72 -2.41
C MET A 237 -34.01 19.06 -1.04
N GLU A 238 -34.86 18.12 -0.64
CA GLU A 238 -34.70 17.34 0.59
C GLU A 238 -33.37 16.58 0.60
N LEU A 239 -33.03 15.91 -0.52
CA LEU A 239 -31.74 15.22 -0.64
C LEU A 239 -30.57 16.21 -0.51
N VAL A 240 -30.62 17.34 -1.21
CA VAL A 240 -29.57 18.38 -1.13
C VAL A 240 -29.42 18.91 0.29
N GLN A 241 -30.52 19.13 1.01
CA GLN A 241 -30.51 19.55 2.41
C GLN A 241 -29.87 18.50 3.30
N ALA A 242 -30.18 17.21 3.11
CA ALA A 242 -29.56 16.12 3.87
C ALA A 242 -28.06 15.99 3.57
N ILE A 243 -27.65 16.10 2.30
CA ILE A 243 -26.22 16.14 1.94
C ILE A 243 -25.53 17.29 2.67
N ASN A 244 -26.09 18.51 2.61
CA ASN A 244 -25.51 19.70 3.27
C ASN A 244 -25.45 19.55 4.79
N LEU A 245 -26.49 18.99 5.40
CA LEU A 245 -26.54 18.71 6.82
C LEU A 245 -25.40 17.77 7.23
N ILE A 246 -25.19 16.67 6.51
CA ILE A 246 -24.13 15.72 6.84
C ILE A 246 -22.75 16.29 6.52
N VAL A 247 -22.53 16.74 5.28
CA VAL A 247 -21.20 17.15 4.80
C VAL A 247 -20.72 18.42 5.51
N TYR A 248 -21.53 19.49 5.49
CA TYR A 248 -21.08 20.79 6.01
C TYR A 248 -21.38 20.95 7.50
N SER A 249 -22.54 20.49 7.98
CA SER A 249 -22.93 20.75 9.39
C SER A 249 -22.41 19.70 10.37
N LYS A 250 -22.56 18.40 10.07
CA LYS A 250 -22.15 17.31 10.96
C LYS A 250 -20.67 16.97 10.81
N MET A 251 -20.20 16.78 9.57
CA MET A 251 -18.82 16.43 9.30
C MET A 251 -17.90 17.64 9.28
N ARG A 252 -18.42 18.86 9.10
CA ARG A 252 -17.63 20.11 9.10
C ARG A 252 -16.63 20.19 7.96
N PHE A 253 -17.00 19.67 6.79
CA PHE A 253 -16.23 19.99 5.59
C PHE A 253 -16.27 21.51 5.35
N GLN A 254 -15.13 22.12 5.06
CA GLN A 254 -15.08 23.57 4.82
C GLN A 254 -13.91 23.97 3.92
N GLY A 255 -14.02 25.16 3.35
CA GLY A 255 -12.91 25.80 2.65
C GLY A 255 -11.77 26.13 3.59
N ASN A 256 -10.53 25.99 3.12
CA ASN A 256 -9.33 26.42 3.86
C ASN A 256 -8.85 27.78 3.35
N SER A 257 -9.55 28.87 3.71
CA SER A 257 -9.18 30.23 3.26
C SER A 257 -7.82 30.67 3.78
N ASP A 258 -7.49 30.31 5.02
CA ASP A 258 -6.28 30.76 5.71
C ASP A 258 -5.03 30.19 5.05
N PHE A 259 -5.12 28.97 4.52
CA PHE A 259 -4.05 28.30 3.79
C PHE A 259 -4.52 27.83 2.41
N TYR A 260 -5.13 28.72 1.63
CA TYR A 260 -5.74 28.37 0.34
C TYR A 260 -4.79 27.62 -0.60
N TYR A 261 -3.53 28.07 -0.69
CA TYR A 261 -2.49 27.49 -1.55
C TYR A 261 -1.78 26.26 -0.97
N ASP A 262 -2.19 25.77 0.21
CA ASP A 262 -1.73 24.48 0.69
C ASP A 262 -2.17 23.38 -0.30
N ILE A 263 -1.18 22.74 -0.93
CA ILE A 263 -1.39 21.70 -1.94
C ILE A 263 -2.26 20.55 -1.41
N HIS A 264 -2.23 20.30 -0.10
CA HIS A 264 -3.01 19.26 0.54
C HIS A 264 -4.52 19.50 0.43
N ASN A 265 -4.96 20.75 0.26
CA ASN A 265 -6.37 21.08 0.02
C ASN A 265 -6.87 20.57 -1.35
N SER A 266 -5.98 20.15 -2.25
CA SER A 266 -6.30 19.65 -3.58
C SER A 266 -6.31 18.11 -3.67
N PHE A 267 -5.79 17.41 -2.66
CA PHE A 267 -5.67 15.94 -2.68
C PHE A 267 -6.85 15.30 -1.95
N ILE A 268 -7.63 14.47 -2.66
CA ILE A 268 -8.93 13.99 -2.18
C ILE A 268 -8.83 13.18 -0.87
N ASP A 269 -7.74 12.44 -0.69
CA ASP A 269 -7.44 11.69 0.53
C ASP A 269 -7.21 12.62 1.73
N LEU A 270 -6.46 13.71 1.53
CA LEU A 270 -6.20 14.68 2.57
C LEU A 270 -7.40 15.58 2.83
N VAL A 271 -8.20 15.88 1.80
CA VAL A 271 -9.47 16.60 1.96
C VAL A 271 -10.45 15.79 2.81
N LEU A 272 -10.58 14.48 2.57
CA LEU A 272 -11.43 13.60 3.40
C LEU A 272 -10.89 13.49 4.84
N GLN A 273 -9.58 13.38 5.00
CA GLN A 273 -8.94 13.26 6.32
C GLN A 273 -9.06 14.55 7.14
N ARG A 274 -8.71 15.70 6.56
CA ARG A 274 -8.66 17.01 7.23
C ARG A 274 -10.01 17.70 7.25
N ARG A 275 -10.93 17.29 6.37
CA ARG A 275 -12.23 17.94 6.12
C ARG A 275 -12.08 19.39 5.66
N THR A 276 -10.95 19.71 5.06
CA THR A 276 -10.64 21.04 4.53
C THR A 276 -10.16 20.91 3.09
N GLY A 277 -10.63 21.79 2.21
CA GLY A 277 -10.25 21.77 0.80
C GLY A 277 -10.38 23.12 0.10
N ILE A 278 -10.07 23.14 -1.20
CA ILE A 278 -10.40 24.25 -2.09
C ILE A 278 -11.78 24.02 -2.73
N PRO A 279 -12.43 25.06 -3.29
CA PRO A 279 -13.76 24.91 -3.90
C PRO A 279 -13.84 23.76 -4.92
N ILE A 280 -12.79 23.56 -5.72
CA ILE A 280 -12.73 22.50 -6.73
C ILE A 280 -12.77 21.10 -6.08
N SER A 281 -11.92 20.85 -5.08
CA SER A 281 -11.83 19.53 -4.45
C SER A 281 -13.07 19.20 -3.60
N LEU A 282 -13.63 20.18 -2.91
CA LEU A 282 -14.91 20.05 -2.20
C LEU A 282 -16.07 19.81 -3.18
N GLY A 283 -16.09 20.52 -4.31
CA GLY A 283 -17.07 20.30 -5.38
C GLY A 283 -16.99 18.90 -5.98
N VAL A 284 -15.78 18.39 -6.22
CA VAL A 284 -15.56 17.00 -6.65
C VAL A 284 -16.15 16.02 -5.64
N LEU A 285 -15.85 16.19 -4.35
CA LEU A 285 -16.40 15.34 -3.29
C LEU A 285 -17.93 15.38 -3.28
N TYR A 286 -18.51 16.57 -3.38
CA TYR A 286 -19.96 16.78 -3.38
C TYR A 286 -20.64 16.09 -4.57
N ILE A 287 -20.10 16.26 -5.79
CA ILE A 287 -20.63 15.62 -7.00
C ILE A 287 -20.55 14.10 -6.89
N VAL A 288 -19.46 13.56 -6.35
CA VAL A 288 -19.29 12.11 -6.20
C VAL A 288 -20.27 11.53 -5.16
N ILE A 289 -20.51 12.23 -4.05
CA ILE A 289 -21.50 11.83 -3.04
C ILE A 289 -22.91 11.87 -3.64
N ALA A 290 -23.29 12.97 -4.28
CA ALA A 290 -24.59 13.13 -4.91
C ALA A 290 -24.84 12.04 -5.97
N LYS A 291 -23.85 11.74 -6.81
CA LYS A 291 -23.94 10.68 -7.83
C LYS A 291 -24.20 9.29 -7.21
N LYS A 292 -23.60 8.99 -6.05
CA LYS A 292 -23.85 7.73 -5.32
C LYS A 292 -25.25 7.67 -4.68
N LEU A 293 -25.90 8.81 -4.53
CA LEU A 293 -27.28 8.96 -4.04
C LEU A 293 -28.29 9.08 -5.19
N GLY A 294 -27.90 8.80 -6.44
CA GLY A 294 -28.76 8.87 -7.62
C GLY A 294 -28.88 10.27 -8.24
N LEU A 295 -28.34 11.32 -7.59
CA LEU A 295 -28.42 12.70 -8.07
C LEU A 295 -27.24 13.06 -8.98
N THR A 296 -27.53 13.37 -10.24
CA THR A 296 -26.49 13.80 -11.19
C THR A 296 -26.33 15.32 -11.14
N LEU A 297 -25.20 15.77 -10.62
CA LEU A 297 -24.82 17.18 -10.58
C LEU A 297 -23.77 17.49 -11.64
N GLN A 298 -23.83 18.67 -12.23
CA GLN A 298 -22.83 19.19 -13.15
C GLN A 298 -22.10 20.37 -12.52
N GLY A 299 -20.78 20.41 -12.69
CA GLY A 299 -20.00 21.58 -12.29
C GLY A 299 -20.33 22.77 -13.19
N VAL A 300 -20.62 23.91 -12.58
CA VAL A 300 -20.82 25.17 -13.31
C VAL A 300 -19.45 25.82 -13.52
N ARG A 301 -19.21 26.36 -14.72
CA ARG A 301 -17.99 27.09 -15.07
C ARG A 301 -18.06 28.54 -14.61
#